data_AF-A0A2E5APC2-F1
#
_entry.id   AF-A0A2E5APC2-F1
#
_cell.length_a   1.000
_cell.length_b   1.000
_cell.length_c   1.000
_cell.angle_alpha   90.00
_cell.angle_beta   90.00
_cell.angle_gamma   90.00
#
_symmetry.space_group_name_H-M   'P 1'
#
loop_
_entity.id
_entity.type
_entity.pdbx_description
1 polymer ?
#
loop_
_entity_poly.entity_id
_entity_poly.type
_entity_poly.pdbx_seq_one_letter_code
_entity_poly.pdbx_strand_id
1 'polypeptide(L)' 'MAGKDKKLKKLKDNHTYLNKKVAELTEDRKKDRSAESKAVLVRLKKTKLAIKDAIAKAKATLTNK' A
#
# COMPACT_ATOMS: atom_id res chain seq x y z
N MET A 1 2.13 -21.86 13.37
CA MET A 1 1.60 -20.49 13.17
C MET A 1 2.56 -19.54 12.45
N ALA A 2 3.88 -19.76 12.47
CA ALA A 2 4.89 -18.83 11.94
C ALA A 2 4.75 -18.38 10.46
N GLY A 3 4.12 -19.17 9.59
CA GLY A 3 3.94 -18.82 8.17
C GLY A 3 2.91 -17.70 7.91
N LYS A 4 1.89 -17.59 8.77
CA LYS A 4 0.83 -16.57 8.60
C LYS A 4 1.34 -15.19 9.03
N ASP A 5 2.13 -15.13 10.10
CA ASP A 5 2.73 -13.88 10.59
C ASP A 5 3.74 -13.29 9.60
N LYS A 6 4.53 -14.14 8.93
CA LYS A 6 5.45 -13.72 7.87
C LYS A 6 4.71 -13.09 6.67
N LYS A 7 3.56 -13.64 6.27
CA LYS A 7 2.73 -13.07 5.20
C LYS A 7 2.15 -11.71 5.61
N LEU A 8 1.66 -11.60 6.83
CA LEU A 8 1.12 -10.33 7.35
C LEU A 8 2.22 -9.25 7.44
N LYS A 9 3.43 -9.61 7.88
CA LYS A 9 4.58 -8.71 7.91
C LYS A 9 4.92 -8.18 6.51
N LYS A 10 5.02 -9.06 5.51
CA LYS A 10 5.26 -8.65 4.11
C LYS A 10 4.21 -7.66 3.59
N LEU A 11 2.93 -7.89 3.89
CA LEU A 11 1.87 -6.96 3.50
C LEU A 11 2.01 -5.58 4.17
N LYS A 12 2.36 -5.55 5.47
CA LYS A 12 2.62 -4.30 6.20
C LYS A 12 3.84 -3.54 5.64
N ASP A 13 4.92 -4.26 5.32
CA ASP A 13 6.13 -3.67 4.77
C ASP A 13 5.85 -3.05 3.39
N ASN A 14 5.13 -3.78 2.51
CA ASN A 14 4.70 -3.27 1.21
C ASN A 14 3.76 -2.06 1.33
N HIS A 15 2.80 -2.09 2.24
CA HIS A 15 1.91 -0.95 2.49
C HIS A 15 2.70 0.28 2.95
N THR A 16 3.70 0.08 3.82
CA THR A 16 4.56 1.16 4.32
C THR A 16 5.41 1.75 3.20
N TYR A 17 6.02 0.90 2.37
CA TYR A 17 6.77 1.34 1.19
C TYR A 17 5.91 2.16 0.23
N LEU A 18 4.72 1.65 -0.14
CA LEU A 18 3.79 2.36 -1.00
C LEU A 18 3.33 3.69 -0.39
N ASN A 19 3.15 3.75 0.93
CA ASN A 19 2.79 5.00 1.60
C ASN A 19 3.88 6.07 1.46
N LYS A 20 5.15 5.70 1.66
CA LYS A 20 6.29 6.60 1.44
C LYS A 20 6.36 7.07 -0.01
N LYS A 21 6.23 6.14 -0.97
CA LYS A 21 6.28 6.47 -2.40
C LYS A 21 5.14 7.38 -2.84
N VAL A 22 3.92 7.18 -2.32
CA VAL A 22 2.78 8.06 -2.58
C VAL A 22 3.01 9.45 -2.01
N ALA A 23 3.64 9.57 -0.83
CA ALA A 23 3.96 10.87 -0.25
C ALA A 23 4.99 11.63 -1.10
N GLU A 24 6.10 10.98 -1.47
CA GLU A 24 7.13 11.52 -2.37
C GLU A 24 6.51 12.04 -3.68
N LEU A 25 5.74 11.19 -4.39
CA LEU A 25 5.12 11.57 -5.66
C LEU A 25 4.02 12.63 -5.51
N THR A 26 3.42 12.76 -4.33
CA THR A 26 2.46 13.83 -4.07
C THR A 26 3.18 15.18 -3.96
N GLU A 27 4.37 15.20 -3.38
CA GLU A 27 5.22 16.39 -3.34
C GLU A 27 5.80 16.71 -4.73
N ASP A 28 6.27 15.70 -5.48
CA ASP A 28 6.76 15.90 -6.86
C ASP A 28 5.68 16.49 -7.77
N ARG A 29 4.41 16.08 -7.59
CA ARG A 29 3.27 16.63 -8.32
C ARG A 29 2.96 18.10 -8.04
N LYS A 30 3.52 18.69 -6.98
CA LYS A 30 3.44 20.15 -6.78
C LYS A 30 4.27 20.88 -7.83
N LYS A 31 5.35 20.25 -8.32
CA LYS A 31 6.27 20.78 -9.34
C LYS A 31 5.86 20.33 -10.75
N ASP A 32 5.60 19.03 -10.96
CA ASP A 32 5.14 18.49 -12.24
C ASP A 32 3.68 18.02 -12.18
N ARG A 33 2.78 18.80 -12.80
CA ARG A 33 1.35 18.50 -12.87
C ARG A 33 0.93 17.72 -14.12
N SER A 34 1.86 17.10 -14.84
CA SER A 34 1.57 16.26 -16.01
C SER A 34 0.48 15.20 -15.77
N ALA A 35 -0.17 14.78 -16.86
CA ALA A 35 -1.18 13.72 -16.82
C ALA A 35 -0.54 12.36 -16.48
N GLU A 36 0.68 12.12 -16.93
CA GLU A 36 1.44 10.89 -16.67
C GLU A 36 1.76 10.72 -15.19
N SER A 37 2.29 11.77 -14.54
CA SER A 37 2.56 11.74 -13.10
C SER A 37 1.27 11.53 -12.29
N LYS A 38 0.11 11.99 -12.81
CA LYS A 38 -1.21 11.78 -12.18
C LYS A 38 -1.59 10.31 -12.25
N ALA A 39 -1.43 9.71 -13.42
CA ALA A 39 -1.77 8.31 -13.66
C ALA A 39 -0.94 7.38 -12.78
N VAL A 40 0.38 7.64 -12.66
CA VAL A 40 1.28 6.87 -11.78
C VAL A 40 0.86 7.00 -10.31
N LEU A 41 0.60 8.22 -9.82
CA LEU A 41 0.18 8.43 -8.44
C LEU A 41 -1.16 7.74 -8.13
N VAL A 42 -2.14 7.84 -9.03
CA VAL A 42 -3.45 7.19 -8.86
C VAL A 42 -3.29 5.67 -8.82
N ARG A 43 -2.46 5.08 -9.70
CA ARG A 43 -2.19 3.64 -9.71
C ARG A 43 -1.60 3.19 -8.37
N LEU A 44 -0.60 3.90 -7.85
CA LEU A 44 0.03 3.57 -6.56
C LEU A 44 -0.95 3.72 -5.38
N LYS A 45 -1.81 4.74 -5.38
CA LYS A 45 -2.86 4.90 -4.37
C LYS A 45 -3.86 3.75 -4.38
N LYS A 46 -4.29 3.28 -5.56
CA LYS A 46 -5.17 2.11 -5.69
C LYS A 46 -4.49 0.84 -5.18
N THR A 47 -3.23 0.60 -5.57
CA THR A 47 -2.47 -0.56 -5.07
C THR A 47 -2.31 -0.52 -3.55
N LYS A 48 -2.03 0.65 -2.96
CA LYS A 48 -1.95 0.84 -1.51
C LYS A 48 -3.27 0.46 -0.83
N LEU A 49 -4.41 0.89 -1.40
CA LEU A 49 -5.73 0.56 -0.86
C LEU A 49 -5.99 -0.96 -0.90
N ALA A 50 -5.70 -1.61 -2.02
CA ALA A 50 -5.83 -3.07 -2.14
C ALA A 50 -4.98 -3.83 -1.12
N ILE A 51 -3.75 -3.37 -0.83
CA ILE A 51 -2.91 -3.98 0.22
C ILE A 51 -3.48 -3.71 1.62
N LYS A 52 -4.03 -2.51 1.89
CA LYS A 52 -4.72 -2.22 3.15
C LYS A 52 -5.87 -3.21 3.38
N ASP A 53 -6.67 -3.47 2.35
CA ASP A 53 -7.78 -4.43 2.42
C ASP A 53 -7.27 -5.87 2.62
N ALA A 54 -6.19 -6.24 1.95
CA ALA A 54 -5.54 -7.54 2.16
C ALA A 54 -5.02 -7.72 3.60
N ILE A 55 -4.46 -6.66 4.21
CA ILE A 55 -4.05 -6.66 5.62
C ILE A 55 -5.26 -6.87 6.52
N ALA A 56 -6.37 -6.16 6.27
CA ALA A 56 -7.59 -6.27 7.07
C ALA A 56 -8.17 -7.70 7.01
N LYS A 57 -8.26 -8.28 5.81
CA LYS A 57 -8.69 -9.68 5.61
C LYS A 57 -7.76 -10.66 6.34
N ALA A 58 -6.45 -10.51 6.18
CA ALA A 58 -5.47 -11.37 6.83
C ALA A 58 -5.57 -11.30 8.37
N LYS A 59 -5.81 -10.12 8.94
CA LYS A 59 -6.05 -9.95 10.39
C LYS A 59 -7.34 -10.65 10.83
N ALA A 60 -8.44 -10.48 10.11
CA ALA A 60 -9.72 -11.11 10.45
C ALA A 60 -9.63 -12.66 10.43
N THR A 61 -8.89 -13.23 9.47
CA THR A 61 -8.64 -14.69 9.42
C THR A 61 -7.76 -15.19 10.58
N LEU A 62 -6.95 -14.32 11.18
CA LEU A 62 -6.11 -14.67 12.33
C LEU A 62 -6.87 -14.57 13.66
N THR A 63 -7.84 -13.66 13.77
CA THR A 63 -8.64 -13.44 14.99
C THR A 63 -9.83 -14.37 15.13
N ASN A 64 -10.43 -14.83 14.02
CA ASN A 64 -11.58 -15.75 14.05
C ASN A 64 -11.15 -17.22 14.25
N LYS A 65 -10.07 -17.48 14.99
CA LYS A 65 -9.50 -18.81 15.19
C LYS A 65 -9.49 -19.19 16.67
#